data_AF-A0A7W0HAA0-F1
#
_entry.id   AF-A0A7W0HAA0-F1
#
_cell.length_a   1.000
_cell.length_b   1.000
_cell.length_c   1.000
_cell.angle_alpha   90.00
_cell.angle_beta   90.00
_cell.angle_gamma   90.00
#
_symmetry.space_group_name_H-M   'P 1'
#
loop_
_entity.id
_entity.type
_entity.pdbx_description
1 polymer ?
#
loop_
_entity_poly.entity_id
_entity_poly.type
_entity_poly.pdbx_seq_one_letter_code
_entity_poly.pdbx_strand_id
1 'polypeptide(L)'
;LEVGSLAPVLTALYEDPELAKKFGYLPTLKTSIENAVARPVTPYYPAVTIAIQENAYQAIKGDKSVEDAITDMQAAIDTAAAG
;
A
#
# COMPACT_ATOMS: atom_id res chain seq x y z
N LEU A 1 -0.61 -12.06 17.80
CA LEU A 1 -1.87 -12.41 17.09
C LEU A 1 -3.10 -12.16 17.96
N GLU A 2 -3.07 -12.41 19.27
CA GLU A 2 -4.27 -12.21 20.12
C GLU A 2 -4.47 -10.78 20.65
N VAL A 3 -3.40 -10.00 20.80
CA VAL A 3 -3.46 -8.60 21.31
C VAL A 3 -3.40 -7.57 20.16
N GLY A 4 -3.43 -8.06 18.92
CA GLY A 4 -3.38 -7.26 17.70
C GLY A 4 -3.09 -8.16 16.50
N SER A 5 -3.85 -8.00 15.41
CA SER A 5 -3.69 -8.71 14.14
C SER A 5 -2.44 -8.24 13.37
N LEU A 6 -1.32 -8.05 14.07
CA LEU A 6 -0.04 -7.73 13.47
C LEU A 6 0.46 -8.95 12.71
N ALA A 7 0.78 -8.74 11.44
CA ALA A 7 1.39 -9.74 10.58
C ALA A 7 2.71 -10.24 11.20
N PRO A 8 2.89 -11.55 11.43
CA PRO A 8 4.17 -12.08 11.87
C PRO A 8 5.31 -11.71 10.92
N VAL A 9 6.49 -11.40 11.48
CA VAL A 9 7.70 -11.13 10.69
C VAL A 9 8.50 -12.39 10.35
N LEU A 10 8.19 -13.52 11.01
CA LEU A 10 8.83 -14.82 10.77
C LEU A 10 7.92 -15.69 9.88
N THR A 11 8.43 -16.14 8.74
CA THR A 11 7.69 -17.00 7.80
C THR A 11 7.18 -18.28 8.45
N ALA A 12 7.96 -18.88 9.36
CA ALA A 12 7.60 -20.11 10.05
C ALA A 12 6.25 -20.02 10.81
N LEU A 13 5.85 -18.83 11.26
CA LEU A 13 4.59 -18.62 11.98
C LEU A 13 3.35 -18.69 11.06
N TYR A 14 3.53 -18.55 9.75
CA TYR A 14 2.45 -18.73 8.77
C TYR A 14 2.28 -20.19 8.33
N GLU A 15 3.29 -21.03 8.57
CA GLU A 15 3.34 -22.44 8.15
C GLU A 15 3.00 -23.41 9.28
N ASP A 16 2.90 -22.90 10.52
CA ASP A 16 2.47 -23.67 11.68
C ASP A 16 0.99 -24.08 11.52
N PRO A 17 0.68 -25.40 11.51
CA PRO A 17 -0.69 -25.89 11.29
C PRO A 17 -1.65 -25.54 12.42
N GLU A 18 -1.18 -25.43 13.67
CA GLU A 18 -2.02 -25.03 14.81
C GLU A 18 -2.35 -23.54 14.72
N LEU A 19 -1.39 -22.71 14.31
CA LEU A 19 -1.63 -21.29 14.07
C LEU A 19 -2.54 -21.07 12.86
N ALA A 20 -2.32 -21.79 11.76
CA ALA A 20 -3.18 -21.69 10.58
C ALA A 20 -4.63 -22.12 10.88
N LYS A 21 -4.81 -23.14 11.73
CA LYS A 21 -6.14 -23.57 12.20
C LYS A 21 -6.79 -22.54 13.11
N LYS A 22 -6.04 -21.94 14.03
CA LYS A 22 -6.53 -20.92 14.97
C LYS A 22 -6.80 -19.58 14.28
N PHE A 23 -5.98 -19.22 13.31
CA PHE A 23 -6.01 -17.96 12.57
C PHE A 23 -6.11 -18.27 11.07
N GLY A 24 -7.31 -18.67 10.63
CA GLY A 24 -7.57 -19.11 9.24
C GLY A 24 -7.21 -18.09 8.14
N TYR A 25 -6.95 -16.83 8.49
CA TYR A 25 -6.47 -15.81 7.55
C TYR A 25 -4.96 -15.87 7.25
N LEU A 26 -4.17 -16.64 8.02
CA LEU A 26 -2.70 -16.67 7.87
C LEU A 26 -2.24 -17.11 6.47
N PRO A 27 -2.83 -18.12 5.80
CA PRO A 27 -2.42 -18.48 4.44
C PRO A 27 -2.65 -17.34 3.44
N THR A 28 -3.81 -16.68 3.48
CA THR A 28 -4.12 -15.53 2.62
C THR A 28 -3.20 -14.35 2.92
N LEU A 29 -2.91 -14.09 4.20
CA LEU A 29 -1.99 -13.03 4.61
C LEU A 29 -0.55 -13.30 4.13
N LYS A 30 -0.07 -14.56 4.20
CA LYS A 30 1.22 -14.96 3.65
C LYS A 30 1.31 -14.64 2.16
N THR A 31 0.33 -15.10 1.38
CA THR A 31 0.27 -14.80 -0.06
C THR A 31 0.21 -13.29 -0.34
N SER A 32 -0.54 -12.53 0.46
CA SER A 32 -0.59 -11.06 0.32
C SER A 32 0.75 -10.39 0.57
N ILE A 33 1.53 -10.87 1.53
CA ILE A 33 2.85 -10.30 1.88
C ILE A 33 3.89 -10.69 0.84
N GLU A 34 3.90 -11.93 0.36
CA GLU A 34 4.80 -12.41 -0.68
C GLU A 34 4.64 -11.66 -2.01
N ASN A 35 3.43 -11.12 -2.27
CA ASN A 35 3.11 -10.35 -3.47
C ASN A 35 2.99 -8.84 -3.20
N ALA A 36 3.36 -8.36 -2.01
CA ALA A 36 3.21 -6.95 -1.66
C ALA A 36 4.18 -6.09 -2.48
N VAL A 37 3.65 -4.98 -3.04
CA VAL A 37 4.45 -3.98 -3.74
C VAL A 37 4.82 -2.87 -2.78
N ALA A 38 6.12 -2.62 -2.62
CA ALA A 38 6.59 -1.49 -1.84
C ALA A 38 6.15 -0.17 -2.49
N ARG A 39 5.71 0.78 -1.66
CA ARG A 39 5.48 2.17 -2.11
C ARG A 39 6.81 2.78 -2.60
N PRO A 40 6.77 3.83 -3.45
CA PRO A 40 7.98 4.44 -4.00
C PRO A 40 9.04 4.75 -2.94
N VAL A 41 10.27 4.25 -3.14
CA VAL A 41 11.40 4.45 -2.22
C VAL A 41 12.19 5.67 -2.67
N THR A 42 12.02 6.80 -1.98
CA THR A 42 12.71 8.06 -2.29
C THR A 42 12.80 8.94 -1.03
N PRO A 43 13.86 9.76 -0.87
CA PRO A 43 13.93 10.78 0.18
C PRO A 43 12.76 11.78 0.14
N TYR A 44 12.19 11.98 -1.06
CA TYR A 44 11.09 12.90 -1.30
C TYR A 44 9.70 12.26 -1.17
N TYR A 45 9.63 11.06 -0.58
CA TYR A 45 8.38 10.31 -0.43
C TYR A 45 7.23 11.12 0.20
N PRO A 46 7.45 12.00 1.19
CA PRO A 46 6.39 12.87 1.71
C PRO A 46 5.70 13.72 0.63
N ALA A 47 6.45 14.28 -0.32
CA ALA A 47 5.87 15.06 -1.41
C ALA A 47 5.18 14.15 -2.45
N VAL A 48 5.81 13.02 -2.79
CA VAL A 48 5.23 12.02 -3.70
C VAL A 48 3.89 11.49 -3.19
N THR A 49 3.79 11.16 -1.90
CA THR A 49 2.54 10.63 -1.34
C THR A 49 1.43 11.68 -1.28
N ILE A 50 1.76 12.97 -1.12
CA ILE A 50 0.78 14.07 -1.18
C ILE A 50 0.24 14.20 -2.61
N ALA A 51 1.13 14.22 -3.61
CA ALA A 51 0.75 14.29 -5.02
C ALA A 51 -0.24 13.18 -5.43
N ILE A 52 0.00 11.95 -4.94
CA ILE A 52 -0.91 10.81 -5.14
C ILE A 52 -2.24 11.04 -4.41
N GLN A 53 -2.21 11.39 -3.12
CA GLN A 53 -3.40 11.51 -2.28
C GLN A 53 -4.35 12.59 -2.77
N GLU A 54 -3.83 13.78 -3.09
CA GLU A 54 -4.65 14.91 -3.52
C GLU A 54 -5.36 14.60 -4.84
N ASN A 55 -4.63 14.09 -5.84
CA ASN A 55 -5.22 13.80 -7.14
C ASN A 55 -6.18 12.61 -7.10
N ALA A 56 -5.83 11.54 -6.36
CA ALA A 56 -6.75 10.41 -6.18
C ALA A 56 -8.04 10.84 -5.49
N TYR A 57 -7.96 11.72 -4.49
CA TYR A 57 -9.13 12.22 -3.77
C TYR A 57 -10.07 13.05 -4.68
N GLN A 58 -9.52 13.91 -5.55
CA GLN A 58 -10.32 14.66 -6.52
C GLN A 58 -11.10 13.74 -7.48
N ALA A 59 -10.46 12.67 -7.97
CA ALA A 59 -11.11 11.66 -8.80
C ALA A 59 -12.21 10.91 -8.04
N ILE A 60 -11.92 10.46 -6.81
CA ILE A 60 -12.89 9.73 -5.97
C ILE A 60 -14.12 10.59 -5.67
N LYS A 61 -13.94 11.89 -5.42
CA LYS A 61 -15.03 12.83 -5.16
C LYS A 61 -15.83 13.16 -6.42
N GLY A 62 -15.27 12.95 -7.60
CA GLY A 62 -15.89 13.29 -8.88
C GLY A 62 -15.70 14.75 -9.29
N ASP A 63 -14.83 15.49 -8.59
CA ASP A 63 -14.48 16.89 -8.93
C ASP A 63 -13.57 16.95 -10.17
N LYS A 64 -12.94 15.82 -10.53
CA LYS A 64 -12.07 15.67 -11.71
C LYS A 64 -12.29 14.30 -12.36
N SER A 65 -12.13 14.22 -13.68
CA SER A 65 -12.12 12.93 -14.38
C SER A 65 -10.95 12.06 -13.92
N VAL A 66 -11.06 10.73 -14.09
CA VAL A 66 -9.97 9.81 -13.74
C VAL A 66 -8.75 10.10 -14.60
N GLU A 67 -8.95 10.36 -15.88
CA GLU A 67 -7.91 10.68 -16.85
C GLU A 67 -7.14 11.94 -16.45
N ASP A 68 -7.84 13.05 -16.20
CA ASP A 68 -7.20 14.31 -15.80
C ASP A 68 -6.48 14.17 -14.46
N ALA A 69 -7.07 13.43 -13.50
CA ALA A 69 -6.46 13.20 -12.21
C ALA A 69 -5.16 12.39 -12.31
N ILE A 70 -5.10 11.38 -13.19
CA ILE A 70 -3.88 10.60 -13.41
C ILE A 70 -2.82 11.45 -14.14
N THR A 71 -3.21 12.25 -15.13
CA THR A 71 -2.29 13.17 -15.83
C THR A 71 -1.66 14.17 -14.86
N ASP A 72 -2.47 14.81 -14.02
CA ASP A 72 -1.98 15.78 -13.04
C ASP A 72 -1.17 15.10 -11.93
N MET A 73 -1.56 13.90 -11.52
CA MET A 73 -0.79 13.10 -10.56
C MET A 73 0.60 12.79 -11.10
N GLN A 74 0.73 12.39 -12.37
CA GLN A 74 2.03 12.12 -12.97
C GLN A 74 2.93 13.37 -12.96
N ALA A 75 2.41 14.52 -13.40
CA ALA A 75 3.16 15.77 -13.41
C ALA A 75 3.59 16.23 -12.00
N ALA A 76 2.71 16.05 -11.00
CA ALA A 76 2.99 16.37 -9.61
C ALA A 76 4.03 15.44 -8.99
N ILE A 77 3.98 14.13 -9.29
CA ILE A 77 4.98 13.15 -8.88
C ILE A 77 6.34 13.50 -9.49
N ASP A 78 6.41 13.80 -10.79
CA ASP A 78 7.67 14.15 -11.47
C ASP A 78 8.30 15.40 -10.85
N THR A 79 7.47 16.42 -10.53
CA THR A 79 7.91 17.63 -9.82
C THR A 79 8.41 17.31 -8.40
N ALA A 80 7.68 16.48 -7.65
CA ALA A 80 8.05 16.07 -6.30
C ALA A 80 9.32 15.21 -6.25
N ALA A 81 9.53 14.37 -7.27
CA ALA A 81 10.69 13.50 -7.38
C ALA A 81 11.93 14.23 -7.90
N ALA A 82 11.77 15.37 -8.59
CA ALA A 82 12.87 16.19 -9.09
C ALA A 82 13.62 16.98 -8.01
N GLY A 83 13.08 17.02 -6.78
CA GLY A 83 13.63 17.57 -5.53
C GLY A 83 14.94 18.34 -5.62
#